data_AF-A0AAV2B676-F1
#
_entry.id   AF-A0AAV2B676-F1
#
_cell.length_a   1.000
_cell.length_b   1.000
_cell.length_c   1.000
_cell.angle_alpha   90.00
_cell.angle_beta   90.00
_cell.angle_gamma   90.00
#
_symmetry.space_group_name_H-M   'P 1'
#
loop_
_entity.id
_entity.type
_entity.pdbx_description
1 polymer ?
#
loop_
_entity_poly.entity_id
_entity_poly.type
_entity_poly.pdbx_seq_one_letter_code
_entity_poly.pdbx_strand_id
1 'polypeptide(L)'
;MKGCWDSLSSSASLSVPGLVRYSFSPQRNTSRTSFTFKMKLSIALVFLSTLALSLAASRSKRAAYELPDGAELIVGAVRTTFVCNNEGYYADIDNNCQIFHVCHTAVHADGTAEMQQWSFMCGNQTVFNQFSFTCSSYEDAVPCASSGDFFYLNANLHAGPNVFFHNEQDVARAAAVTPGRPAQGQPPVARPPAGGRPPFRG
;
A
#
# COMPACT_ATOMS: atom_id res chain seq x y z
N MET A 1 7.34 7.01 53.06
CA MET A 1 6.53 8.19 52.69
C MET A 1 5.17 7.66 52.23
N LYS A 2 4.15 7.79 53.08
CA LYS A 2 2.75 7.35 52.87
C LYS A 2 1.84 8.53 53.22
N GLY A 3 0.74 8.68 52.50
CA GLY A 3 -0.32 9.69 52.72
C GLY A 3 -0.14 10.90 51.80
N CYS A 4 -1.17 11.57 51.28
CA CYS A 4 -2.62 11.51 51.49
C CYS A 4 -3.30 12.03 50.21
N TRP A 5 -4.47 11.51 49.86
CA TRP A 5 -5.43 12.18 48.97
C TRP A 5 -6.65 12.53 49.83
N ASP A 6 -6.72 13.77 50.27
CA ASP A 6 -7.91 14.33 50.92
C ASP A 6 -8.63 15.27 49.95
N SER A 7 -9.90 14.94 49.72
CA SER A 7 -10.95 15.83 49.23
C SER A 7 -11.06 17.09 50.07
N LEU A 8 -11.42 18.22 49.45
CA LEU A 8 -12.44 19.17 49.94
C LEU A 8 -12.56 20.34 48.95
N SER A 9 -13.72 20.46 48.29
CA SER A 9 -14.17 21.73 47.69
C SER A 9 -15.38 22.21 48.48
N SER A 10 -15.17 23.26 49.26
CA SER A 10 -16.21 24.02 49.94
C SER A 10 -17.09 24.74 48.93
N SER A 11 -18.40 24.74 49.17
CA SER A 11 -19.26 25.83 48.71
C SER A 11 -20.34 26.12 49.73
N ALA A 12 -20.52 27.42 49.94
CA ALA A 12 -21.16 28.05 51.06
C ALA A 12 -22.70 28.01 51.00
N SER A 13 -23.30 28.08 52.18
CA SER A 13 -24.72 28.27 52.42
C SER A 13 -25.16 29.71 52.13
N LEU A 14 -26.31 29.87 51.45
CA LEU A 14 -27.11 31.08 51.47
C LEU A 14 -28.59 30.69 51.58
N SER A 15 -29.20 31.14 52.67
CA SER A 15 -30.61 30.99 53.01
C SER A 15 -31.45 32.11 52.37
N VAL A 16 -32.58 31.77 51.76
CA VAL A 16 -33.65 32.74 51.43
C VAL A 16 -35.01 32.18 51.88
N PRO A 17 -35.75 32.88 52.77
CA PRO A 17 -37.11 32.51 53.13
C PRO A 17 -38.13 33.22 52.22
N GLY A 18 -39.16 32.51 51.77
CA GLY A 18 -40.22 33.11 50.94
C GLY A 18 -41.15 32.06 50.33
N LEU A 19 -42.13 31.63 51.12
CA LEU A 19 -43.18 30.70 50.72
C LEU A 19 -44.15 31.33 49.71
N VAL A 20 -44.26 30.73 48.53
CA VAL A 20 -45.48 30.79 47.70
C VAL A 20 -46.02 29.37 47.58
N ARG A 21 -47.20 29.14 48.14
CA ARG A 21 -47.94 27.88 48.01
C ARG A 21 -48.38 27.70 46.56
N TYR A 22 -47.73 26.79 45.83
CA TYR A 22 -48.23 26.29 44.55
C TYR A 22 -49.09 25.05 44.77
N SER A 23 -50.36 25.14 44.36
CA SER A 23 -51.31 24.04 44.37
C SER A 23 -50.91 23.00 43.31
N PHE A 24 -50.66 21.77 43.75
CA PHE A 24 -50.38 20.63 42.87
C PHE A 24 -51.69 20.10 42.30
N SER A 25 -51.85 20.17 40.98
CA SER A 25 -52.91 19.45 40.26
C SER A 25 -52.28 18.22 39.58
N PRO A 26 -52.87 17.01 39.68
CA PRO A 26 -52.28 15.82 39.09
C PRO A 26 -52.59 15.78 37.59
N GLN A 27 -51.61 16.12 36.76
CA GLN A 27 -51.67 15.82 35.33
C GLN A 27 -51.44 14.31 35.12
N ARG A 28 -52.53 13.63 34.75
CA ARG A 28 -52.51 12.25 34.23
C ARG A 28 -51.65 12.22 32.97
N ASN A 29 -50.48 11.60 33.07
CA ASN A 29 -49.56 11.44 31.96
C ASN A 29 -50.09 10.38 30.98
N THR A 30 -50.75 10.81 29.90
CA THR A 30 -51.12 9.97 28.77
C THR A 30 -50.30 10.34 27.55
N SER A 31 -49.08 9.82 27.41
CA SER A 31 -48.49 9.61 26.08
C SER A 31 -47.36 8.60 26.12
N ARG A 32 -47.74 7.32 26.05
CA ARG A 32 -46.81 6.18 26.02
C ARG A 32 -46.41 5.78 24.58
N THR A 33 -46.60 6.65 23.59
CA THR A 33 -46.52 6.29 22.15
C THR A 33 -45.37 6.94 21.36
N SER A 34 -44.54 7.82 21.95
CA SER A 34 -43.52 8.59 21.20
C SER A 34 -42.07 8.16 21.43
N PHE A 35 -41.77 7.40 22.49
CA PHE A 35 -40.38 7.12 22.90
C PHE A 35 -39.72 5.96 22.14
N THR A 36 -40.51 4.95 21.74
CA THR A 36 -40.01 3.75 21.04
C THR A 36 -39.71 4.00 19.57
N PHE A 37 -40.42 4.93 18.92
CA PHE A 37 -40.24 5.23 17.50
C PHE A 37 -38.97 6.04 17.24
N LYS A 38 -38.68 7.04 18.10
CA LYS A 38 -37.44 7.82 18.04
C LYS A 38 -36.21 6.95 18.29
N MET A 39 -36.25 6.08 19.30
CA MET A 39 -35.12 5.20 19.63
C MET A 39 -34.88 4.14 18.55
N LYS A 40 -35.94 3.56 17.96
CA LYS A 40 -35.81 2.62 16.83
C LYS A 40 -35.26 3.28 15.56
N LEU A 41 -35.66 4.52 15.27
CA LEU A 41 -35.15 5.27 14.12
C LEU A 41 -33.68 5.65 14.30
N SER A 42 -33.27 6.10 15.50
CA SER A 42 -31.87 6.38 15.81
C SER A 42 -30.99 5.13 15.73
N ILE A 43 -31.46 4.00 16.25
CA ILE A 43 -30.75 2.72 16.19
C ILE A 43 -30.62 2.26 14.72
N ALA A 44 -31.69 2.35 13.93
CA ALA A 44 -31.66 1.99 12.51
C ALA A 44 -30.69 2.87 11.71
N LEU A 45 -30.64 4.17 11.98
CA LEU A 45 -29.70 5.10 11.32
C LEU A 45 -28.25 4.85 11.72
N VAL A 46 -27.98 4.55 13.00
CA VAL A 46 -26.63 4.18 13.47
C VAL A 46 -26.19 2.88 12.82
N PHE A 47 -27.04 1.84 12.82
CA PHE A 47 -26.72 0.57 12.14
C PHE A 47 -26.50 0.74 10.64
N LEU A 48 -27.34 1.53 9.94
CA LEU A 48 -27.13 1.85 8.53
C LEU A 48 -25.81 2.58 8.29
N SER A 49 -25.46 3.55 9.14
CA SER A 49 -24.21 4.30 9.01
C SER A 49 -22.98 3.43 9.28
N THR A 50 -23.03 2.54 10.28
CA THR A 50 -21.93 1.60 10.57
C THR A 50 -21.78 0.56 9.48
N LEU A 51 -22.88 0.09 8.91
CA LEU A 51 -22.87 -0.85 7.79
C LEU A 51 -22.27 -0.17 6.55
N ALA A 52 -22.71 1.04 6.21
CA ALA A 52 -22.15 1.81 5.11
C ALA A 52 -20.64 2.07 5.25
N LEU A 53 -20.17 2.40 6.47
CA LEU A 53 -18.75 2.61 6.74
C LEU A 53 -17.92 1.31 6.58
N SER A 54 -18.48 0.16 6.98
CA SER A 54 -17.82 -1.14 6.80
C SER A 54 -17.70 -1.59 5.34
N LEU A 55 -18.65 -1.21 4.47
CA LEU A 55 -18.60 -1.51 3.03
C LEU A 55 -17.60 -0.62 2.27
N ALA A 56 -17.35 0.61 2.72
CA ALA A 56 -16.43 1.52 2.05
C ALA A 56 -14.95 1.13 2.22
N ALA A 57 -14.57 0.53 3.36
CA ALA A 57 -13.18 0.18 3.67
C ALA A 57 -12.61 -1.01 2.86
N SER A 58 -13.46 -1.82 2.23
CA SER A 58 -13.03 -3.05 1.53
C SER A 58 -12.66 -2.85 0.05
N ARG A 59 -12.89 -1.66 -0.53
CA ARG A 59 -12.86 -1.51 -2.00
C ARG A 59 -11.45 -1.36 -2.60
N SER A 60 -10.47 -0.78 -1.89
CA SER A 60 -9.12 -0.54 -2.45
C SER A 60 -8.29 -1.80 -2.71
N LYS A 61 -8.50 -2.91 -1.99
CA LYS A 61 -7.60 -4.09 -2.08
C LYS A 61 -7.84 -5.02 -3.27
N ARG A 62 -8.93 -4.86 -4.02
CA ARG A 62 -9.31 -5.83 -5.08
C ARG A 62 -8.67 -5.57 -6.45
N ALA A 63 -7.97 -4.45 -6.65
CA ALA A 63 -7.45 -4.07 -7.97
C ALA A 63 -5.97 -4.39 -8.21
N ALA A 64 -5.25 -4.94 -7.21
CA ALA A 64 -3.80 -5.12 -7.33
C ALA A 64 -3.38 -6.07 -8.47
N TYR A 65 -4.19 -7.08 -8.80
CA TYR A 65 -3.95 -8.08 -9.84
C TYR A 65 -4.92 -7.92 -11.04
N GLU A 66 -5.21 -6.68 -11.46
CA GLU A 66 -5.90 -6.45 -12.75
C GLU A 66 -4.91 -6.69 -13.90
N LEU A 67 -4.82 -7.94 -14.36
CA LEU A 67 -4.05 -8.33 -15.53
C LEU A 67 -4.90 -8.23 -16.81
N PRO A 68 -4.29 -8.13 -17.99
CA PRO A 68 -5.01 -8.13 -19.26
C PRO A 68 -5.84 -9.41 -19.46
N ASP A 69 -6.95 -9.30 -20.19
CA ASP A 69 -7.80 -10.45 -20.52
C ASP A 69 -6.98 -11.59 -21.16
N GLY A 70 -7.08 -12.78 -20.60
CA GLY A 70 -6.37 -13.96 -21.09
C GLY A 70 -4.91 -14.06 -20.64
N ALA A 71 -4.47 -13.24 -19.68
CA ALA A 71 -3.16 -13.39 -19.04
C ALA A 71 -2.92 -14.81 -18.52
N GLU A 72 -3.96 -15.47 -17.99
CA GLU A 72 -3.90 -16.83 -17.45
C GLU A 72 -3.49 -17.88 -18.49
N LEU A 73 -3.65 -17.61 -19.79
CA LEU A 73 -3.17 -18.50 -20.85
C LEU A 73 -1.63 -18.50 -20.93
N ILE A 74 -0.99 -17.40 -20.53
CA ILE A 74 0.46 -17.24 -20.56
C ILE A 74 1.06 -17.58 -19.21
N VAL A 75 0.48 -17.06 -18.12
CA VAL A 75 1.04 -17.20 -16.77
C VAL A 75 0.44 -18.35 -15.95
N GLY A 76 -0.62 -18.99 -16.46
CA GLY A 76 -1.32 -20.04 -15.74
C GLY A 76 -2.15 -19.52 -14.56
N ALA A 77 -2.28 -20.34 -13.52
CA ALA A 77 -3.04 -20.00 -12.33
C ALA A 77 -2.28 -18.99 -11.46
N VAL A 78 -2.81 -17.78 -11.33
CA VAL A 78 -2.17 -16.69 -10.59
C VAL A 78 -2.39 -16.82 -9.08
N ARG A 79 -1.31 -16.71 -8.31
CA ARG A 79 -1.32 -16.63 -6.85
C ARG A 79 -1.31 -15.16 -6.41
N THR A 80 -2.33 -14.72 -5.67
CA THR A 80 -2.45 -13.31 -5.24
C THR A 80 -1.91 -13.11 -3.82
N THR A 81 -0.69 -13.56 -3.55
CA THR A 81 -0.06 -13.56 -2.21
C THR A 81 0.86 -12.37 -1.97
N PHE A 82 1.34 -11.70 -3.02
CA PHE A 82 2.24 -10.56 -2.89
C PHE A 82 1.52 -9.32 -2.36
N VAL A 83 2.22 -8.60 -1.47
CA VAL A 83 1.77 -7.31 -0.92
C VAL A 83 2.94 -6.33 -0.92
N CYS A 84 2.71 -5.12 -1.45
CA CYS A 84 3.67 -4.03 -1.39
C CYS A 84 3.97 -3.60 0.05
N ASN A 85 5.23 -3.73 0.45
CA ASN A 85 5.72 -3.23 1.75
C ASN A 85 6.52 -1.93 1.62
N ASN A 86 7.26 -1.77 0.52
CA ASN A 86 8.09 -0.60 0.24
C ASN A 86 7.93 -0.21 -1.23
N GLU A 87 8.37 0.99 -1.57
CA GLU A 87 8.41 1.43 -2.97
C GLU A 87 9.43 0.65 -3.78
N GLY A 88 9.07 0.31 -5.03
CA GLY A 88 9.96 -0.40 -5.93
C GLY A 88 9.24 -1.36 -6.89
N TYR A 89 10.05 -2.14 -7.59
CA TYR A 89 9.67 -3.16 -8.55
C TYR A 89 10.06 -4.52 -7.98
N TYR A 90 9.11 -5.45 -7.94
CA TYR A 90 9.26 -6.73 -7.27
C TYR A 90 8.87 -7.88 -8.18
N ALA A 91 9.78 -8.82 -8.38
CA ALA A 91 9.51 -10.10 -9.01
C ALA A 91 8.54 -10.92 -8.13
N ASP A 92 7.46 -11.43 -8.72
CA ASP A 92 6.55 -12.33 -8.01
C ASP A 92 7.07 -13.77 -8.04
N ILE A 93 7.80 -14.15 -6.99
CA ILE A 93 8.40 -15.48 -6.85
C ILE A 93 7.32 -16.58 -6.81
N ASP A 94 6.15 -16.28 -6.22
CA ASP A 94 5.04 -17.24 -6.11
C ASP A 94 4.37 -17.51 -7.47
N ASN A 95 4.56 -16.63 -8.45
CA ASN A 95 4.12 -16.76 -9.84
C ASN A 95 5.29 -16.93 -10.82
N ASN A 96 6.35 -17.61 -10.39
CA ASN A 96 7.52 -17.95 -11.23
C ASN A 96 8.16 -16.74 -11.93
N CYS A 97 8.04 -15.54 -11.34
CA CYS A 97 8.53 -14.27 -11.87
C CYS A 97 7.97 -13.92 -13.26
N GLN A 98 6.90 -14.59 -13.69
CA GLN A 98 6.15 -14.22 -14.90
C GLN A 98 5.26 -13.00 -14.66
N ILE A 99 4.96 -12.72 -13.39
CA ILE A 99 4.33 -11.48 -12.92
C ILE A 99 5.36 -10.68 -12.12
N PHE A 100 5.27 -9.37 -12.19
CA PHE A 100 5.97 -8.45 -11.31
C PHE A 100 5.04 -7.35 -10.82
N HIS A 101 5.43 -6.73 -9.72
CA HIS A 101 4.66 -5.69 -9.07
C HIS A 101 5.42 -4.38 -9.04
N VAL A 102 4.70 -3.29 -9.25
CA VAL A 102 5.18 -1.93 -8.99
C VAL A 102 4.47 -1.42 -7.74
N CYS A 103 5.26 -0.98 -6.78
CA CYS A 103 4.80 -0.44 -5.51
C CYS A 103 5.16 1.05 -5.44
N HIS A 104 4.19 1.90 -5.15
CA HIS A 104 4.38 3.34 -5.01
C HIS A 104 3.58 3.89 -3.84
N THR A 105 4.17 4.80 -3.07
CA THR A 105 3.49 5.50 -2.00
C THR A 105 2.84 6.76 -2.56
N ALA A 106 1.53 6.72 -2.75
CA ALA A 106 0.74 7.89 -3.12
C ALA A 106 0.47 8.74 -1.86
N VAL A 107 0.87 10.01 -1.89
CA VAL A 107 0.52 10.98 -0.84
C VAL A 107 -0.71 11.77 -1.28
N HIS A 108 -1.77 11.66 -0.49
CA HIS A 108 -3.02 12.35 -0.73
C HIS A 108 -2.98 13.80 -0.25
N ALA A 109 -3.92 14.62 -0.73
CA ALA A 109 -3.98 16.05 -0.39
C ALA A 109 -4.20 16.33 1.11
N ASP A 110 -4.73 15.37 1.84
CA ASP A 110 -4.92 15.43 3.30
C ASP A 110 -3.67 15.02 4.10
N GLY A 111 -2.56 14.71 3.42
CA GLY A 111 -1.30 14.28 4.02
C GLY A 111 -1.25 12.80 4.40
N THR A 112 -2.29 12.03 4.10
CA THR A 112 -2.25 10.58 4.27
C THR A 112 -1.43 9.93 3.15
N ALA A 113 -0.73 8.84 3.48
CA ALA A 113 0.04 8.06 2.53
C ALA A 113 -0.59 6.69 2.35
N GLU A 114 -0.74 6.26 1.10
CA GLU A 114 -1.28 4.95 0.73
C GLU A 114 -0.28 4.22 -0.17
N MET A 115 0.02 2.97 0.15
CA MET A 115 0.83 2.11 -0.71
C MET A 115 -0.05 1.55 -1.82
N GLN A 116 0.22 1.95 -3.05
CA GLN A 116 -0.43 1.47 -4.26
C GLN A 116 0.38 0.32 -4.87
N GLN A 117 -0.33 -0.69 -5.39
CA GLN A 117 0.23 -1.87 -6.03
C GLN A 117 -0.37 -2.03 -7.42
N TRP A 118 0.48 -2.17 -8.43
CA TRP A 118 0.10 -2.59 -9.77
C TRP A 118 0.83 -3.87 -10.15
N SER A 119 0.14 -4.79 -10.80
CA SER A 119 0.74 -6.04 -11.28
C SER A 119 0.79 -6.06 -12.80
N PHE A 120 1.88 -6.59 -13.32
CA PHE A 120 2.13 -6.71 -14.75
C PHE A 120 2.64 -8.11 -15.05
N MET A 121 2.31 -8.64 -16.23
CA MET A 121 2.88 -9.89 -16.72
C MET A 121 3.97 -9.62 -17.75
N CYS A 122 5.00 -10.45 -17.74
CA CYS A 122 5.97 -10.52 -18.82
C CYS A 122 5.39 -11.25 -20.03
N GLY A 123 5.94 -10.95 -21.22
CA GLY A 123 5.51 -11.57 -22.47
C GLY A 123 5.93 -13.04 -22.57
N ASN A 124 5.52 -13.70 -23.66
CA ASN A 124 5.82 -15.10 -23.89
C ASN A 124 7.34 -15.39 -23.77
N GLN A 125 7.68 -16.46 -23.05
CA GLN A 125 9.04 -16.94 -22.81
C GLN A 125 9.96 -15.96 -22.05
N THR A 126 9.41 -14.98 -21.33
CA THR A 126 10.20 -14.05 -20.52
C THR A 126 9.76 -14.06 -19.07
N VAL A 127 10.68 -13.69 -18.19
CA VAL A 127 10.45 -13.48 -16.75
C VAL A 127 11.04 -12.16 -16.32
N PHE A 128 10.48 -11.60 -15.25
CA PHE A 128 10.98 -10.37 -14.67
C PHE A 128 12.33 -10.62 -14.01
N ASN A 129 13.36 -10.01 -14.56
CA ASN A 129 14.70 -10.02 -14.02
C ASN A 129 14.82 -8.94 -12.96
N GLN A 130 14.80 -9.36 -11.69
CA GLN A 130 14.88 -8.44 -10.57
C GLN A 130 16.18 -7.63 -10.55
N PHE A 131 17.27 -8.17 -11.09
CA PHE A 131 18.53 -7.45 -11.18
C PHE A 131 18.40 -6.26 -12.13
N SER A 132 17.90 -6.45 -13.36
CA SER A 132 17.83 -5.38 -14.36
C SER A 132 16.53 -4.55 -14.34
N PHE A 133 15.54 -4.93 -13.53
CA PHE A 133 14.19 -4.36 -13.50
C PHE A 133 13.45 -4.44 -14.85
N THR A 134 13.69 -5.49 -15.62
CA THR A 134 13.09 -5.68 -16.95
C THR A 134 12.65 -7.13 -17.16
N CYS A 135 11.68 -7.36 -18.05
CA CYS A 135 11.44 -8.71 -18.54
C CYS A 135 12.60 -9.14 -19.47
N SER A 136 13.20 -10.30 -19.22
CA SER A 136 14.23 -10.92 -20.07
C SER A 136 13.94 -12.40 -20.27
N SER A 137 14.63 -13.02 -21.22
CA SER A 137 14.58 -14.48 -21.40
C SER A 137 15.05 -15.20 -20.14
N TYR A 138 14.60 -16.44 -19.95
CA TYR A 138 14.95 -17.25 -18.77
C TYR A 138 16.46 -17.47 -18.61
N GLU A 139 17.19 -17.55 -19.72
CA GLU A 139 18.65 -17.70 -19.76
C GLU A 139 19.41 -16.40 -19.42
N ASP A 140 18.80 -15.24 -19.58
CA ASP A 140 19.46 -13.94 -19.29
C ASP A 140 19.03 -13.36 -17.94
N ALA A 141 17.97 -13.91 -17.34
CA ALA A 141 17.45 -13.49 -16.05
C ALA A 141 18.24 -14.10 -14.89
N VAL A 142 18.30 -13.39 -13.76
CA VAL A 142 18.62 -14.07 -12.50
C VAL A 142 17.54 -15.13 -12.22
N PRO A 143 17.89 -16.31 -11.68
CA PRO A 143 16.90 -17.34 -11.38
C PRO A 143 15.80 -16.78 -10.48
N CYS A 144 14.53 -17.11 -10.78
CA CYS A 144 13.40 -16.55 -10.06
C CYS A 144 13.47 -16.76 -8.53
N ALA A 145 13.97 -17.93 -8.09
CA ALA A 145 14.17 -18.22 -6.68
C ALA A 145 15.21 -17.30 -5.99
N SER A 146 16.17 -16.77 -6.76
CA SER A 146 17.19 -15.82 -6.28
C SER A 146 16.78 -14.36 -6.48
N SER A 147 15.65 -14.06 -7.13
CA SER A 147 15.19 -12.69 -7.35
C SER A 147 15.09 -11.90 -6.04
N GLY A 148 14.63 -12.53 -4.95
CA GLY A 148 14.51 -11.90 -3.64
C GLY A 148 15.83 -11.30 -3.13
N ASP A 149 16.96 -11.91 -3.47
CA ASP A 149 18.30 -11.44 -3.07
C ASP A 149 18.66 -10.09 -3.69
N PHE A 150 17.94 -9.67 -4.74
CA PHE A 150 18.16 -8.41 -5.47
C PHE A 150 17.14 -7.32 -5.12
N PHE A 151 16.18 -7.57 -4.22
CA PHE A 151 15.16 -6.56 -3.84
C PHE A 151 15.75 -5.29 -3.23
N TYR A 152 16.94 -5.35 -2.63
CA TYR A 152 17.62 -4.16 -2.09
C TYR A 152 17.96 -3.12 -3.16
N LEU A 153 18.07 -3.52 -4.43
CA LEU A 153 18.35 -2.60 -5.55
C LEU A 153 17.24 -1.58 -5.75
N ASN A 154 16.01 -1.85 -5.26
CA ASN A 154 14.91 -0.90 -5.31
C ASN A 154 15.23 0.42 -4.59
N ALA A 155 16.09 0.39 -3.57
CA ALA A 155 16.54 1.59 -2.88
C ALA A 155 17.30 2.56 -3.80
N ASN A 156 17.92 2.05 -4.87
CA ASN A 156 18.69 2.86 -5.81
C ASN A 156 17.79 3.59 -6.82
N LEU A 157 16.53 3.18 -6.99
CA LEU A 157 15.62 3.74 -8.00
C LEU A 157 15.29 5.22 -7.75
N HIS A 158 15.23 5.62 -6.47
CA HIS A 158 14.86 6.96 -6.05
C HIS A 158 16.01 7.70 -5.35
N ALA A 159 17.23 7.18 -5.44
CA ALA A 159 18.40 7.74 -4.74
C ALA A 159 19.00 8.98 -5.42
N GLY A 160 18.41 9.45 -6.52
CA GLY A 160 18.80 10.65 -7.25
C GLY A 160 19.72 10.39 -8.45
N PRO A 161 20.06 11.44 -9.23
CA PRO A 161 20.68 11.29 -10.56
C PRO A 161 22.14 10.82 -10.55
N ASN A 162 22.80 10.83 -9.38
CA ASN A 162 24.21 10.47 -9.22
C ASN A 162 24.42 9.06 -8.65
N VAL A 163 23.35 8.29 -8.47
CA VAL A 163 23.41 6.92 -7.96
C VAL A 163 23.20 5.97 -9.12
N PHE A 164 24.18 5.09 -9.36
CA PHE A 164 24.05 4.02 -10.33
C PHE A 164 23.10 2.95 -9.78
N PHE A 165 22.24 2.38 -10.65
CA PHE A 165 21.34 1.30 -10.24
C PHE A 165 22.08 0.06 -9.74
N HIS A 166 23.26 -0.22 -10.33
CA HIS A 166 24.13 -1.33 -9.96
C HIS A 166 25.57 -0.86 -9.80
N ASN A 167 26.28 -1.48 -8.86
CA ASN A 167 27.73 -1.42 -8.75
C ASN A 167 28.39 -2.73 -9.25
N GLU A 168 29.72 -2.76 -9.30
CA GLU A 168 30.48 -3.92 -9.77
C GLU A 168 30.21 -5.21 -8.97
N GLN A 169 29.96 -5.09 -7.67
CA GLN A 169 29.64 -6.23 -6.82
C GLN A 169 28.25 -6.80 -7.13
N ASP A 170 27.28 -5.92 -7.42
CA ASP A 170 25.93 -6.33 -7.81
C ASP A 170 25.97 -7.11 -9.13
N VAL A 171 26.75 -6.61 -10.10
CA VAL A 171 26.99 -7.28 -11.39
C VAL A 171 27.66 -8.64 -11.18
N ALA A 172 28.69 -8.72 -10.32
CA ALA A 172 29.35 -9.98 -10.01
C ALA A 172 28.41 -10.98 -9.34
N ARG A 173 27.54 -10.54 -8.43
CA ARG A 173 26.52 -11.39 -7.80
C ARG A 173 25.50 -11.91 -8.80
N ALA A 174 25.00 -11.06 -9.69
CA ALA A 174 24.09 -11.47 -10.75
C ALA A 174 24.76 -12.49 -11.70
N ALA A 175 25.98 -12.20 -12.15
CA ALA A 175 26.74 -13.10 -13.01
C ALA A 175 27.02 -14.48 -12.38
N ALA A 176 27.15 -14.55 -11.05
CA ALA A 176 27.36 -15.81 -10.34
C ALA A 176 26.11 -16.72 -10.31
N VAL A 177 24.91 -16.15 -10.47
CA VAL A 177 23.64 -16.90 -10.37
C VAL A 177 22.91 -17.03 -11.71
N THR A 178 23.14 -16.14 -12.68
CA THR A 178 22.50 -16.20 -14.00
C THR A 178 23.00 -17.41 -14.80
N PRO A 179 22.11 -18.33 -15.22
CA PRO A 179 22.49 -19.47 -16.06
C PRO A 179 23.05 -19.00 -17.41
N GLY A 180 24.03 -19.69 -17.97
CA GLY A 180 24.42 -19.46 -19.38
C GLY A 180 25.24 -18.21 -19.69
N ARG A 181 25.46 -17.29 -18.73
CA ARG A 181 26.49 -16.25 -18.88
C ARG A 181 27.83 -16.83 -18.42
N PRO A 182 28.77 -17.20 -19.32
CA PRO A 182 30.13 -17.42 -18.86
C PRO A 182 30.57 -16.14 -18.15
N ALA A 183 31.35 -16.26 -17.08
CA ALA A 183 31.99 -15.15 -16.38
C ALA A 183 33.01 -14.44 -17.31
N GLN A 184 32.54 -13.90 -18.42
CA GLN A 184 33.28 -13.02 -19.28
C GLN A 184 32.83 -11.64 -18.89
N GLY A 185 33.75 -10.92 -18.22
CA GLY A 185 33.60 -9.50 -18.00
C GLY A 185 33.19 -8.86 -19.32
N GLN A 186 31.95 -8.38 -19.37
CA GLN A 186 31.54 -7.49 -20.43
C GLN A 186 32.52 -6.31 -20.32
N PRO A 187 33.38 -6.05 -21.32
CA PRO A 187 34.16 -4.83 -21.30
C PRO A 187 33.16 -3.68 -21.12
N PRO A 188 33.50 -2.64 -20.32
CA PRO A 188 32.61 -1.51 -20.13
C PRO A 188 32.17 -1.07 -21.51
N VAL A 189 30.85 -1.09 -21.77
CA VAL A 189 30.29 -0.56 -23.00
C VAL A 189 30.76 0.88 -23.03
N ALA A 190 31.75 1.16 -23.89
CA ALA A 190 32.28 2.50 -24.02
C ALA A 190 31.09 3.39 -24.33
N ARG A 191 30.79 4.33 -23.42
CA ARG A 191 29.77 5.35 -23.67
C ARG A 191 30.12 5.93 -25.04
N PRO A 192 29.19 5.93 -26.03
CA PRO A 192 29.46 6.61 -27.28
C PRO A 192 29.98 8.01 -26.93
N PRO A 193 31.06 8.49 -27.55
CA PRO A 193 31.45 9.89 -27.37
C PRO A 193 30.19 10.72 -27.62
N ALA A 194 30.00 11.78 -26.83
CA ALA A 194 28.87 12.68 -26.99
C ALA A 194 28.91 13.28 -28.40
N GLY A 195 28.35 12.56 -29.36
CA GLY A 195 28.26 12.94 -30.75
C GLY A 195 27.23 14.03 -30.80
N GLY A 196 27.68 15.24 -31.13
CA GLY A 196 26.77 16.34 -31.42
C GLY A 196 25.70 15.90 -32.41
N ARG A 197 24.46 16.32 -32.17
CA ARG A 197 23.36 16.13 -33.12
C ARG A 197 23.85 16.53 -34.52
N PRO A 198 23.77 15.65 -35.53
CA PRO A 198 23.99 16.08 -36.90
C PRO A 198 22.99 17.19 -37.22
N PRO A 199 23.39 18.24 -37.96
CA PRO A 199 22.47 19.30 -38.33
C PRO A 199 21.33 18.69 -39.15
N PHE A 200 20.09 19.05 -38.80
CA PHE A 200 18.92 18.77 -39.61
C PHE A 200 19.18 19.34 -41.01
N ARG A 201 19.30 18.47 -42.03
CA ARG A 201 19.15 18.90 -43.42
C ARG A 201 17.66 19.20 -43.62
N GLY A 202 17.34 20.48 -43.78
CA GLY A 202 16.10 20.93 -44.42
C GLY A 202 16.15 20.70 -45.92
#